data_AF-A0A3N5ENT5-F1
#
_entry.id   AF-A0A3N5ENT5-F1
#
_cell.length_a   1.000
_cell.length_b   1.000
_cell.length_c   1.000
_cell.angle_alpha   90.00
_cell.angle_beta   90.00
_cell.angle_gamma   90.00
#
_symmetry.space_group_name_H-M   'P 1'
#
loop_
_entity.id
_entity.type
_entity.pdbx_description
1 polymer ?
#
loop_
_entity_poly.entity_id
_entity_poly.type
_entity_poly.pdbx_seq_one_letter_code
_entity_poly.pdbx_strand_id
1 'polypeptide(L)'
;MKRSFLSLTIMIALMANMISTPDSGAQAGTKQTLRAETMRCEYLNNPLGIGTSEPRLSWTIASQARGMKQQAYQILVATRKERLTEKKADLWNSGKVKSDRMFQIIYAGKPLRSDMRCFWMVRIY
;
A
#
# COMPACT_ATOMS: atom_id res chain seq x y z
N MET A 1 16.07 74.30 38.67
CA MET A 1 17.48 74.40 38.24
C MET A 1 17.65 73.73 36.88
N LYS A 2 18.06 74.52 35.86
CA LYS A 2 18.76 74.21 34.58
C LYS A 2 18.23 73.04 33.71
N ARG A 3 17.46 73.29 32.63
CA ARG A 3 17.81 73.78 31.26
C ARG A 3 18.26 72.67 30.27
N SER A 4 17.34 72.39 29.33
CA SER A 4 17.41 71.98 27.92
C SER A 4 18.73 71.84 27.12
N PHE A 5 18.63 70.96 26.11
CA PHE A 5 19.24 70.93 24.75
C PHE A 5 20.31 69.87 24.40
N LEU A 6 19.91 69.01 23.46
CA LEU A 6 20.60 68.41 22.29
C LEU A 6 22.14 68.35 22.27
N SER A 7 22.68 67.16 21.98
CA SER A 7 23.69 67.03 20.92
C SER A 7 23.71 65.63 20.32
N LEU A 8 23.96 65.64 19.01
CA LEU A 8 23.86 64.60 17.99
C LEU A 8 25.24 63.96 17.81
N THR A 9 25.34 62.63 17.74
CA THR A 9 26.46 61.99 17.01
C THR A 9 25.97 60.73 16.32
N ILE A 10 26.07 60.79 15.00
CA ILE A 10 25.74 59.76 14.02
C ILE A 10 26.93 58.79 13.94
N MET A 11 26.69 57.48 13.96
CA MET A 11 27.61 56.53 13.33
C MET A 11 26.82 55.48 12.54
N ILE A 12 27.12 55.48 11.24
CA ILE A 12 26.56 54.64 10.19
C ILE A 12 27.21 53.25 10.26
N ALA A 13 26.42 52.18 10.12
CA ALA A 13 26.87 50.95 9.47
C ALA A 13 25.67 50.20 8.86
N LEU A 14 25.57 50.30 7.53
CA LEU A 14 24.84 49.34 6.70
C LEU A 14 25.37 47.92 6.98
N MET A 15 24.48 46.95 7.14
CA MET A 15 24.54 45.69 6.36
C MET A 15 23.12 45.16 6.17
N ALA A 16 22.77 45.02 4.90
CA ALA A 16 21.63 44.25 4.42
C ALA A 16 21.91 42.75 4.56
N ASN A 17 20.84 41.97 4.77
CA ASN A 17 20.63 40.53 4.51
C ASN A 17 19.85 39.94 5.69
N MET A 18 18.86 39.07 5.53
CA MET A 18 18.23 38.46 4.37
C MET A 18 16.88 37.97 4.89
N ILE A 19 15.86 38.03 4.03
CA ILE A 19 14.56 37.39 4.27
C ILE A 19 14.79 35.89 4.50
N SER A 20 14.40 35.39 5.67
CA SER A 20 14.19 33.96 5.88
C SER A 20 12.69 33.75 6.09
N THR A 21 11.97 33.53 4.99
CA THR A 21 10.66 32.88 5.07
C THR A 21 10.89 31.45 5.54
N PRO A 22 10.23 30.94 6.59
CA PRO A 22 10.25 29.52 6.86
C PRO A 22 9.50 28.82 5.71
N ASP A 23 10.26 28.17 4.83
CA ASP A 23 9.76 27.21 3.86
C ASP A 23 9.13 26.05 4.63
N SER A 24 7.84 26.14 4.93
CA SER A 24 7.04 25.01 5.38
C SER A 24 6.69 24.13 4.18
N GLY A 25 7.73 23.55 3.58
CA GLY A 25 7.62 22.42 2.68
C GLY A 25 7.34 21.16 3.48
N ALA A 26 6.11 21.02 3.98
CA ALA A 26 5.61 19.74 4.44
C ALA A 26 5.53 18.78 3.25
N GLN A 27 6.64 18.11 2.92
CA GLN A 27 6.59 16.93 2.07
C GLN A 27 5.86 15.84 2.86
N ALA A 28 4.55 15.77 2.65
CA ALA A 28 3.78 14.58 2.94
C ALA A 28 4.40 13.43 2.11
N GLY A 29 5.22 12.59 2.75
CA GLY A 29 5.76 11.40 2.13
C GLY A 29 4.60 10.55 1.61
N THR A 30 4.41 10.54 0.30
CA THR A 30 3.40 9.70 -0.33
C THR A 30 3.78 8.26 -0.05
N LYS A 31 2.98 7.60 0.80
CA LYS A 31 3.12 6.17 1.07
C LYS A 31 2.97 5.42 -0.25
N GLN A 32 4.09 5.07 -0.87
CA GLN A 32 4.13 4.37 -2.14
C GLN A 32 3.36 3.05 -1.98
N THR A 33 2.27 2.91 -2.73
CA THR A 33 1.32 1.82 -2.56
C THR A 33 1.54 0.79 -3.66
N LEU A 34 1.92 -0.42 -3.28
CA LEU A 34 1.85 -1.59 -4.16
C LEU A 34 0.39 -1.99 -4.34
N ARG A 35 -0.02 -2.24 -5.59
CA ARG A 35 -1.35 -2.74 -5.92
C ARG A 35 -1.24 -4.05 -6.67
N ALA A 36 -2.13 -4.99 -6.34
CA ALA A 36 -2.25 -6.23 -7.07
C ALA A 36 -3.00 -5.97 -8.38
N GLU A 37 -2.49 -6.51 -9.48
CA GLU A 37 -3.09 -6.44 -10.80
C GLU A 37 -3.14 -7.83 -11.44
N THR A 38 -3.83 -7.93 -12.58
CA THR A 38 -3.94 -9.15 -13.39
C THR A 38 -4.16 -10.42 -12.53
N MET A 39 -5.20 -10.40 -11.71
CA MET A 39 -5.57 -11.50 -10.83
C MET A 39 -6.01 -12.71 -11.66
N ARG A 40 -5.39 -13.87 -11.42
CA ARG A 40 -5.67 -15.12 -12.14
C ARG A 40 -5.84 -16.30 -11.20
N CYS A 41 -6.73 -17.21 -11.58
CA CYS A 41 -6.91 -18.51 -10.97
C CYS A 41 -6.71 -19.56 -12.06
N GLU A 42 -5.81 -20.53 -11.85
CA GLU A 42 -5.45 -21.53 -12.88
C GLU A 42 -5.12 -20.88 -14.24
N TYR A 43 -4.35 -19.78 -14.20
CA TYR A 43 -3.94 -18.97 -15.36
C TYR A 43 -5.06 -18.24 -16.11
N LEU A 44 -6.31 -18.35 -15.65
CA LEU A 44 -7.49 -17.76 -16.26
C LEU A 44 -7.99 -16.55 -15.46
N ASN A 45 -8.67 -15.62 -16.14
CA ASN A 45 -9.36 -14.49 -15.51
C ASN A 45 -10.80 -14.90 -15.19
N ASN A 46 -11.19 -14.83 -13.91
CA ASN A 46 -12.53 -15.18 -13.40
C ASN A 46 -13.10 -16.48 -13.99
N PRO A 47 -12.38 -17.63 -13.91
CA PRO A 47 -12.81 -18.87 -14.54
C PRO A 47 -14.06 -19.45 -13.88
N LEU A 48 -14.80 -20.23 -14.67
CA LEU A 48 -15.88 -21.09 -14.23
C LEU A 48 -15.44 -22.56 -14.39
N GLY A 49 -15.88 -23.45 -13.50
CA GLY A 49 -15.65 -24.89 -13.65
C GLY A 49 -14.20 -25.34 -13.45
N ILE A 50 -13.50 -24.83 -12.44
CA ILE A 50 -12.16 -25.32 -12.08
C ILE A 50 -12.27 -26.73 -11.47
N GLY A 51 -11.63 -27.72 -12.09
CA GLY A 51 -11.70 -29.14 -11.73
C GLY A 51 -10.72 -29.59 -10.64
N THR A 52 -9.95 -28.68 -10.04
CA THR A 52 -9.05 -28.98 -8.91
C THR A 52 -9.59 -28.38 -7.61
N SER A 53 -9.45 -29.11 -6.51
CA SER A 53 -9.75 -28.61 -5.15
C SER A 53 -8.67 -27.69 -4.60
N GLU A 54 -7.51 -27.63 -5.25
CA GLU A 54 -6.34 -26.83 -4.85
C GLU A 54 -5.91 -25.88 -6.00
N PRO A 55 -6.78 -24.94 -6.41
CA PRO A 55 -6.47 -24.03 -7.49
C PRO A 55 -5.27 -23.14 -7.17
N ARG A 56 -4.50 -22.81 -8.20
CA ARG A 56 -3.33 -21.92 -8.15
C ARG A 56 -3.74 -20.49 -8.42
N LEU A 57 -3.39 -19.61 -7.50
CA LEU A 57 -3.62 -18.18 -7.58
C LEU A 57 -2.35 -17.47 -8.04
N SER A 58 -2.53 -16.47 -8.89
CA SER A 58 -1.45 -15.62 -9.40
C SER A 58 -1.90 -14.18 -9.54
N TRP A 59 -0.99 -13.24 -9.35
CA TRP A 59 -1.21 -11.80 -9.57
C TRP A 59 0.08 -11.15 -10.07
N THR A 60 -0.06 -9.98 -10.67
CA THR A 60 1.04 -9.05 -10.93
C THR A 60 0.98 -7.88 -9.96
N ILE A 61 2.01 -7.06 -9.94
CA ILE A 61 2.07 -5.88 -9.07
C ILE A 61 2.28 -4.62 -9.91
N ALA A 62 1.57 -3.56 -9.55
CA ALA A 62 1.82 -2.21 -10.05
C ALA A 62 2.27 -1.29 -8.92
N SER A 63 3.16 -0.37 -9.25
CA SER A 63 3.68 0.65 -8.34
C SER A 63 3.91 1.97 -9.06
N GLN A 64 3.73 3.07 -8.34
CA GLN A 64 4.10 4.41 -8.81
C GLN A 64 5.59 4.71 -8.62
N ALA A 65 6.29 3.93 -7.78
CA ALA A 65 7.72 4.07 -7.53
C ALA A 65 8.52 2.97 -8.22
N ARG A 66 9.67 3.35 -8.79
CA ARG A 66 10.60 2.42 -9.42
C ARG A 66 11.26 1.53 -8.36
N GLY A 67 11.48 0.26 -8.71
CA GLY A 67 12.21 -0.69 -7.86
C GLY A 67 11.42 -1.22 -6.66
N MET A 68 10.11 -0.92 -6.58
CA MET A 68 9.25 -1.51 -5.56
C MET A 68 9.00 -2.99 -5.85
N LYS A 69 9.09 -3.81 -4.80
CA LYS A 69 8.88 -5.25 -4.85
C LYS A 69 8.03 -5.68 -3.66
N GLN A 70 7.17 -6.68 -3.88
CA GLN A 70 6.46 -7.33 -2.79
C GLN A 70 7.45 -7.98 -1.82
N GLN A 71 7.23 -7.85 -0.52
CA GLN A 71 7.98 -8.53 0.53
C GLN A 71 7.13 -9.54 1.30
N ALA A 72 5.83 -9.33 1.31
CA ALA A 72 4.87 -10.30 1.85
C ALA A 72 3.51 -10.16 1.16
N TYR A 73 2.69 -11.20 1.30
CA TYR A 73 1.31 -11.17 0.84
C TYR A 73 0.38 -11.75 1.91
N GLN A 74 -0.91 -11.48 1.76
CA GLN A 74 -1.97 -12.16 2.48
C GLN A 74 -3.14 -12.40 1.53
N ILE A 75 -3.60 -13.64 1.42
CA ILE A 75 -4.72 -14.04 0.59
C ILE A 75 -5.93 -14.27 1.49
N LEU A 76 -7.07 -13.73 1.06
CA LEU A 76 -8.38 -14.00 1.64
C LEU A 76 -9.25 -14.66 0.58
N VAL A 77 -9.93 -15.74 0.94
CA VAL A 77 -10.89 -16.45 0.08
C VAL A 77 -12.19 -16.63 0.84
N ALA A 78 -13.31 -16.36 0.16
CA ALA A 78 -14.63 -16.44 0.76
C ALA A 78 -15.71 -16.87 -0.23
N THR A 79 -16.82 -17.39 0.29
CA THR A 79 -17.99 -17.78 -0.52
C THR A 79 -18.80 -16.57 -1.02
N ARG A 80 -18.58 -15.39 -0.43
CA ARG A 80 -19.26 -14.13 -0.77
C ARG A 80 -18.26 -12.97 -0.74
N LYS A 81 -18.42 -12.01 -1.64
CA LYS A 81 -17.49 -10.87 -1.77
C LYS A 81 -17.43 -10.03 -0.48
N GLU A 82 -18.56 -9.87 0.21
CA GLU A 82 -18.71 -9.08 1.43
C GLU A 82 -17.97 -9.70 2.64
N ARG A 83 -17.61 -10.99 2.52
CA ARG A 83 -16.88 -11.73 3.55
C ARG A 83 -15.37 -11.66 3.38
N LEU A 84 -14.86 -11.05 2.31
CA LEU A 84 -13.42 -10.87 2.07
C LEU A 84 -12.80 -9.83 3.02
N THR A 85 -12.77 -10.18 4.30
CA THR A 85 -12.12 -9.42 5.36
C THR A 85 -11.38 -10.41 6.25
N GLU A 86 -10.33 -9.97 6.93
CA GLU A 86 -9.47 -10.85 7.73
C GLU A 86 -10.25 -11.68 8.76
N LYS A 87 -11.37 -11.14 9.28
CA LYS A 87 -12.21 -11.79 10.30
C LYS A 87 -13.35 -12.65 9.73
N LYS A 88 -13.74 -12.48 8.46
CA LYS A 88 -14.96 -13.11 7.90
C LYS A 88 -14.71 -14.06 6.75
N ALA A 89 -13.49 -14.10 6.20
CA ALA A 89 -13.11 -14.98 5.12
C ALA A 89 -13.31 -16.44 5.56
N ASP A 90 -14.34 -17.07 5.02
CA ASP A 90 -14.87 -18.34 5.51
C ASP A 90 -14.21 -19.57 4.90
N LEU A 91 -13.49 -19.39 3.79
CA LEU A 91 -12.75 -20.45 3.09
C LEU A 91 -11.27 -20.44 3.44
N TRP A 92 -10.62 -19.27 3.36
CA TRP A 92 -9.20 -19.16 3.65
C TRP A 92 -8.78 -17.76 4.06
N ASN A 93 -7.87 -17.68 5.03
CA ASN A 93 -7.04 -16.53 5.31
C ASN A 93 -5.62 -17.06 5.50
N SER A 94 -4.70 -16.73 4.59
CA SER A 94 -3.33 -17.24 4.66
C SER A 94 -2.53 -16.65 5.84
N GLY A 95 -3.04 -15.59 6.48
CA GLY A 95 -2.23 -14.67 7.26
C GLY A 95 -1.18 -13.97 6.41
N LYS A 96 -0.32 -13.19 7.05
CA LYS A 96 0.80 -12.54 6.36
C LYS A 96 1.91 -13.55 6.10
N VAL A 97 2.17 -13.84 4.83
CA VAL A 97 3.23 -14.75 4.37
C VAL A 97 4.41 -13.91 3.88
N LYS A 98 5.58 -14.05 4.52
CA LYS A 98 6.82 -13.37 4.12
C LYS A 98 7.40 -14.04 2.87
N SER A 99 7.00 -13.57 1.70
CA SER A 99 7.48 -14.04 0.40
C SER A 99 7.19 -13.02 -0.70
N ASP A 100 8.07 -12.97 -1.68
CA ASP A 100 7.94 -12.23 -2.94
C ASP A 100 7.24 -13.03 -4.05
N ARG A 101 6.90 -14.31 -3.78
CA ARG A 101 6.14 -15.13 -4.73
C ARG A 101 4.77 -14.52 -5.00
N MET A 102 4.42 -14.48 -6.29
CA MET A 102 3.16 -13.91 -6.79
C MET A 102 2.45 -14.80 -7.82
N PHE A 103 3.02 -15.97 -8.12
CA PHE A 103 2.50 -16.91 -9.10
C PHE A 103 2.44 -18.31 -8.50
N GLN A 104 1.49 -19.10 -9.00
CA GLN A 104 1.29 -20.50 -8.62
C GLN A 104 1.12 -20.71 -7.10
N ILE A 105 0.49 -19.77 -6.41
CA ILE A 105 0.19 -19.93 -4.99
C ILE A 105 -0.97 -20.90 -4.84
N ILE A 106 -0.69 -22.10 -4.37
CA ILE A 106 -1.68 -23.16 -4.18
C ILE A 106 -2.63 -22.74 -3.06
N TYR A 107 -3.94 -22.83 -3.33
CA TYR A 107 -4.96 -22.66 -2.32
C TYR A 107 -4.77 -23.66 -1.17
N ALA A 108 -4.59 -23.14 0.05
CA ALA A 108 -4.35 -23.95 1.25
C ALA A 108 -5.44 -23.74 2.33
N GLY A 109 -6.66 -23.45 1.88
CA GLY A 109 -7.80 -23.22 2.75
C GLY A 109 -8.65 -24.47 2.99
N LYS A 110 -9.89 -24.25 3.43
CA LYS A 110 -10.87 -25.32 3.60
C LYS A 110 -11.20 -26.00 2.26
N PRO A 111 -11.55 -27.29 2.24
CA PRO A 111 -11.89 -28.00 1.02
C PRO A 111 -12.95 -27.28 0.17
N LEU A 112 -12.66 -27.12 -1.12
CA LEU A 112 -13.61 -26.59 -2.09
C LEU A 112 -14.55 -27.72 -2.55
N ARG A 113 -15.82 -27.38 -2.80
CA ARG A 113 -16.83 -28.33 -3.31
C ARG A 113 -17.19 -28.01 -4.75
N SER A 114 -17.74 -29.01 -5.45
CA SER A 114 -18.34 -28.80 -6.76
C SER A 114 -19.37 -27.65 -6.73
N ASP A 115 -19.42 -26.88 -7.81
CA ASP A 115 -20.30 -25.72 -7.99
C ASP A 115 -20.19 -24.62 -6.90
N MET A 116 -19.07 -24.59 -6.18
CA MET A 116 -18.82 -23.56 -5.16
C MET A 116 -18.24 -22.30 -5.80
N ARG A 117 -19.04 -21.23 -5.85
CA ARG A 117 -18.53 -19.91 -6.17
C ARG A 117 -17.60 -19.41 -5.06
N CYS A 118 -16.37 -19.10 -5.43
CA CYS A 118 -15.37 -18.54 -4.54
C CYS A 118 -14.96 -17.15 -5.02
N PHE A 119 -14.77 -16.25 -4.07
CA PHE A 119 -14.17 -14.94 -4.28
C PHE A 119 -12.84 -14.92 -3.55
N TRP A 120 -11.88 -14.18 -4.08
CA TRP A 120 -10.60 -14.00 -3.42
C TRP A 120 -10.05 -12.60 -3.63
N MET A 121 -9.19 -12.18 -2.71
CA MET A 121 -8.36 -10.98 -2.85
C MET A 121 -6.97 -11.26 -2.29
N VAL A 122 -6.01 -10.44 -2.70
CA VAL A 122 -4.66 -10.43 -2.13
C VAL A 122 -4.32 -9.03 -1.63
N ARG A 123 -3.72 -8.98 -0.45
CA ARG A 123 -3.09 -7.79 0.12
C ARG A 123 -1.58 -7.94 -0.02
N ILE A 124 -0.92 -6.89 -0.51
CA ILE A 124 0.52 -6.86 -0.76
C ILE A 124 1.16 -5.94 0.29
N TYR A 125 2.34 -6.35 0.78
CA TYR A 125 3.19 -5.58 1.69
C TYR A 125 4.57 -5.35 1.10
#